data_AF-A0A9P8FPV9-F1
#
_entry.id   AF-A0A9P8FPV9-F1
#
_cell.length_a   1.000
_cell.length_b   1.000
_cell.length_c   1.000
_cell.angle_alpha   90.00
_cell.angle_beta   90.00
_cell.angle_gamma   90.00
#
_symmetry.space_group_name_H-M   'P 1'
#
loop_
_entity.id
_entity.type
_entity.pdbx_description
1 polymer ?
#
loop_
_entity_poly.entity_id
_entity_poly.type
_entity_poly.pdbx_seq_one_letter_code
_entity_poly.pdbx_strand_id
1 'polypeptide(L)'
;NVLPPETALWLRDQAVRSINEALDDPTRAISDSMILAVGRIALHESMYGDKSAANLIHRPAQHRMIMMRGGMGALEFPELVKRLMRWADRVMALQSDTPRFLEDTDQSFSMVQSVEVLEKWVPREGVSLRNKVRT
;
A
#
# COMPACT_ATOMS: atom_id res chain seq x y z
N ASN A 1 17.52 -15.13 5.33
CA ASN A 1 18.52 -14.78 4.30
C ASN A 1 18.28 -13.35 3.87
N VAL A 2 19.23 -12.46 4.17
CA VAL A 2 19.22 -11.08 3.70
C VAL A 2 19.96 -11.06 2.35
N LEU A 3 19.43 -10.36 1.35
CA LEU A 3 20.09 -10.21 0.06
C LEU A 3 21.41 -9.45 0.23
N PRO A 4 22.44 -9.73 -0.59
CA PRO A 4 23.65 -8.91 -0.60
C PRO A 4 23.30 -7.43 -0.86
N PRO A 5 23.95 -6.47 -0.18
CA PRO A 5 23.64 -5.05 -0.32
C PRO A 5 23.65 -4.55 -1.77
N GLU A 6 24.62 -5.00 -2.56
CA GLU A 6 24.74 -4.68 -3.99
C GLU A 6 23.55 -5.18 -4.81
N THR A 7 23.04 -6.38 -4.50
CA THR A 7 21.86 -6.94 -5.17
C THR A 7 20.61 -6.15 -4.79
N ALA A 8 20.46 -5.78 -3.51
CA ALA A 8 19.33 -4.99 -3.04
C ALA A 8 19.31 -3.60 -3.69
N LEU A 9 20.48 -2.95 -3.78
CA LEU A 9 20.62 -1.65 -4.44
C LEU A 9 20.31 -1.73 -5.94
N TRP A 10 20.84 -2.75 -6.62
CA TRP A 10 20.56 -2.97 -8.03
C TRP A 10 19.07 -3.20 -8.29
N LEU A 11 18.41 -4.06 -7.52
CA LEU A 11 16.96 -4.30 -7.64
C LEU A 11 16.14 -3.04 -7.40
N ARG A 12 16.57 -2.19 -6.44
CA ARG A 12 15.91 -0.91 -6.18
C ARG A 12 16.03 0.03 -7.40
N ASP A 13 17.22 0.14 -8.00
CA ASP A 13 17.42 0.93 -9.22
C ASP A 13 16.53 0.42 -10.37
N GLN A 14 16.49 -0.89 -10.59
CA GLN A 14 15.65 -1.48 -11.62
C GLN A 14 14.15 -1.24 -11.38
N ALA A 15 13.70 -1.31 -10.12
CA ALA A 15 12.32 -1.03 -9.77
C ALA A 15 11.94 0.43 -10.05
N VAL A 16 12.79 1.39 -9.63
CA VAL A 16 12.57 2.82 -9.87
C VAL A 16 12.55 3.12 -11.37
N ARG A 17 13.52 2.57 -12.12
CA ARG A 17 13.56 2.74 -13.58
C ARG A 17 12.30 2.20 -14.26
N SER A 18 11.90 0.97 -13.95
CA SER A 18 10.71 0.34 -14.52
C SER A 18 9.42 1.10 -14.22
N ILE A 19 9.34 1.69 -13.02
CA ILE A 19 8.20 2.53 -12.62
C ILE A 19 8.18 3.81 -13.45
N ASN A 20 9.30 4.51 -13.55
CA ASN A 20 9.38 5.75 -14.33
C ASN A 20 9.04 5.50 -15.81
N GLU A 21 9.59 4.46 -16.43
CA GLU A 21 9.26 4.06 -17.80
C GLU A 21 7.77 3.74 -17.99
N ALA A 22 7.12 3.15 -16.99
CA ALA A 22 5.69 2.86 -17.04
C ALA A 22 4.83 4.10 -16.79
N LEU A 23 5.29 5.08 -16.02
CA LEU A 23 4.59 6.35 -15.82
C LEU A 23 4.67 7.26 -17.06
N ASP A 24 5.76 7.18 -17.82
CA ASP A 24 5.93 7.93 -19.07
C ASP A 24 5.11 7.36 -20.24
N ASP A 25 4.60 6.13 -20.12
CA ASP A 25 3.71 5.50 -21.10
C ASP A 25 2.24 5.61 -20.64
N PRO A 26 1.39 6.39 -21.33
CA PRO A 26 -0.01 6.58 -20.96
C PRO A 26 -0.82 5.28 -20.80
N THR A 27 -0.46 4.23 -21.54
CA THR A 27 -1.13 2.93 -21.49
C THR A 27 -0.73 2.11 -20.25
N ARG A 28 0.49 2.33 -19.74
CA ARG A 28 1.04 1.63 -18.57
C ARG A 28 0.86 2.41 -17.27
N ALA A 29 0.73 3.74 -17.34
CA ALA A 29 0.72 4.65 -16.19
C ALA A 29 -0.41 4.37 -15.18
N ILE A 30 -1.53 3.81 -15.64
CA ILE A 30 -2.67 3.39 -14.80
C ILE A 30 -2.99 1.89 -14.93
N SER A 31 -2.00 1.11 -15.36
CA SER A 31 -2.12 -0.34 -15.43
C SER A 31 -2.29 -0.97 -14.05
N ASP A 32 -2.81 -2.19 -14.02
CA ASP A 32 -3.00 -2.97 -12.80
C ASP A 32 -1.67 -3.14 -12.02
N SER A 33 -0.58 -3.44 -12.74
CA SER A 33 0.74 -3.57 -12.13
C SER A 33 1.21 -2.26 -11.50
N MET A 34 0.97 -1.12 -12.15
CA MET A 34 1.34 0.19 -11.62
C MET A 34 0.53 0.55 -10.36
N ILE A 35 -0.79 0.33 -10.38
CA ILE A 35 -1.67 0.57 -9.22
C ILE A 35 -1.21 -0.27 -8.01
N LEU A 36 -0.83 -1.53 -8.23
CA LEU A 36 -0.30 -2.39 -7.17
C LEU A 36 1.08 -1.94 -6.70
N ALA A 37 1.97 -1.56 -7.63
CA ALA A 37 3.31 -1.10 -7.30
C ALA A 37 3.28 0.14 -6.41
N VAL A 38 2.49 1.16 -6.76
CA VAL A 38 2.36 2.39 -5.96
C VAL A 38 1.76 2.09 -4.58
N GLY A 39 0.75 1.22 -4.49
CA GLY A 39 0.21 0.79 -3.21
C GLY A 39 1.21 0.03 -2.33
N ARG A 40 2.08 -0.77 -2.95
CA ARG A 40 3.15 -1.49 -2.24
C ARG A 40 4.23 -0.55 -1.73
N ILE A 41 4.60 0.48 -2.51
CA ILE A 41 5.50 1.53 -2.05
C ILE A 41 4.89 2.26 -0.87
N ALA A 42 3.63 2.70 -0.96
CA ALA A 42 2.94 3.35 0.14
C ALA A 42 2.98 2.53 1.44
N LEU A 43 2.64 1.24 1.34
CA LEU A 43 2.65 0.33 2.49
C LEU A 43 4.06 0.13 3.05
N HIS A 44 5.06 -0.01 2.17
CA HIS A 44 6.45 -0.16 2.58
C HIS A 44 6.96 1.07 3.32
N GLU A 45 6.73 2.27 2.79
CA GLU A 45 7.11 3.53 3.42
C GLU A 45 6.39 3.71 4.78
N SER A 46 5.10 3.34 4.87
CA SER A 46 4.34 3.39 6.13
C SER A 46 4.89 2.44 7.20
N MET A 47 5.38 1.27 6.79
CA MET A 47 5.89 0.23 7.70
C MET A 47 7.35 0.44 8.10
N TYR A 48 8.21 0.85 7.16
CA TYR A 48 9.67 0.79 7.31
C TYR A 48 10.40 2.08 6.96
N GLY A 49 9.72 3.06 6.36
CA GLY A 49 10.35 4.22 5.74
C GLY A 49 9.70 5.55 6.16
N ASP A 50 9.51 6.43 5.18
CA ASP A 50 8.95 7.75 5.39
C ASP A 50 7.42 7.71 5.38
N LYS A 51 6.86 7.71 6.59
CA LYS A 51 5.40 7.77 6.80
C LYS A 51 4.77 9.02 6.17
N SER A 52 5.49 10.12 6.05
CA SER A 52 4.99 11.32 5.37
C SER A 52 4.83 11.08 3.86
N ALA A 53 5.84 10.47 3.22
CA ALA A 53 5.79 10.10 1.81
C ALA A 53 4.65 9.11 1.53
N ALA A 54 4.45 8.12 2.39
CA ALA A 54 3.32 7.19 2.29
C ALA A 54 1.97 7.94 2.22
N ASN A 55 1.75 8.88 3.14
CA ASN A 55 0.46 9.55 3.31
C ASN A 55 0.20 10.72 2.36
N LEU A 56 1.21 11.51 2.05
CA LEU A 56 1.06 12.73 1.26
C LEU A 56 1.28 12.49 -0.24
N ILE A 57 1.98 11.42 -0.61
CA ILE A 57 2.39 11.15 -1.99
C ILE A 57 1.77 9.86 -2.49
N HIS A 58 2.14 8.71 -1.91
CA HIS A 58 1.87 7.42 -2.53
C HIS A 58 0.43 6.93 -2.36
N ARG A 59 -0.17 7.08 -1.17
CA ARG A 59 -1.59 6.74 -0.95
C ARG A 59 -2.54 7.56 -1.84
N PRO A 60 -2.43 8.91 -1.89
CA PRO A 60 -3.25 9.71 -2.79
C PRO A 60 -3.02 9.37 -4.27
N ALA A 61 -1.78 9.10 -4.67
CA ALA A 61 -1.46 8.71 -6.04
C ALA A 61 -2.14 7.40 -6.43
N GLN A 62 -2.06 6.35 -5.59
CA GLN A 62 -2.74 5.08 -5.84
C GLN A 62 -4.25 5.28 -5.96
N HIS A 63 -4.85 6.02 -5.02
CA HIS A 63 -6.28 6.31 -5.06
C HIS A 63 -6.69 7.00 -6.36
N ARG A 64 -5.92 8.00 -6.81
CA ARG A 64 -6.19 8.69 -8.08
C ARG A 64 -6.13 7.74 -9.28
N MET A 65 -5.14 6.84 -9.33
CA MET A 65 -5.05 5.84 -10.41
C MET A 65 -6.26 4.90 -10.42
N ILE A 66 -6.73 4.47 -9.25
CA ILE A 66 -7.94 3.64 -9.11
C ILE A 66 -9.17 4.40 -9.63
N MET A 67 -9.32 5.67 -9.26
CA MET A 67 -10.45 6.48 -9.72
C MET A 67 -10.42 6.74 -11.23
N MET A 68 -9.23 6.92 -11.82
CA MET A 68 -9.06 7.04 -13.27
C MET A 68 -9.48 5.76 -14.02
N ARG A 69 -9.45 4.60 -13.36
CA ARG A 69 -9.94 3.32 -13.88
C ARG A 69 -11.42 3.07 -13.60
N GLY A 70 -12.16 4.03 -13.05
CA GLY A 70 -13.57 3.89 -12.71
C GLY A 70 -13.84 3.36 -11.30
N GLY A 71 -12.85 3.40 -10.41
CA GLY A 71 -12.98 2.97 -9.02
C GLY A 71 -12.69 1.48 -8.80
N MET A 72 -12.72 1.05 -7.54
CA MET A 72 -12.33 -0.33 -7.15
C MET A 72 -13.17 -1.43 -7.81
N GLY A 73 -14.45 -1.16 -8.10
CA GLY A 73 -15.34 -2.10 -8.77
C GLY A 73 -14.88 -2.42 -10.20
N ALA A 74 -14.33 -1.43 -10.90
CA ALA A 74 -13.93 -1.54 -12.30
C ALA A 74 -12.55 -2.19 -12.54
N LEU A 75 -11.77 -2.44 -11.48
CA LEU A 75 -10.50 -3.14 -11.58
C LEU A 75 -10.73 -4.65 -11.75
N GLU A 76 -10.00 -5.29 -12.66
CA GLU A 76 -10.13 -6.73 -12.97
C GLU A 76 -9.29 -7.62 -12.04
N PHE A 77 -9.05 -7.15 -10.82
CA PHE A 77 -8.32 -7.91 -9.81
C PHE A 77 -9.17 -9.02 -9.19
N PRO A 78 -8.55 -10.16 -8.82
CA PRO A 78 -9.17 -11.11 -7.90
C PRO A 78 -9.60 -10.41 -6.61
N GLU A 79 -10.74 -10.80 -6.05
CA GLU A 79 -11.29 -10.11 -4.86
C GLU A 79 -10.33 -10.14 -3.66
N LEU A 80 -9.53 -11.20 -3.51
CA LEU A 80 -8.48 -11.25 -2.50
C LEU A 80 -7.48 -10.09 -2.62
N VAL A 81 -7.11 -9.71 -3.84
CA VAL A 81 -6.19 -8.58 -4.08
C VAL A 81 -6.87 -7.27 -3.70
N LYS A 82 -8.15 -7.08 -4.07
CA LYS A 82 -8.92 -5.89 -3.68
C LYS A 82 -9.07 -5.79 -2.16
N ARG A 83 -9.31 -6.90 -1.47
CA ARG A 83 -9.33 -6.99 0.00
C ARG A 83 -7.99 -6.60 0.62
N LEU A 84 -6.87 -7.04 0.05
CA LEU A 84 -5.53 -6.66 0.52
C LEU A 84 -5.22 -5.17 0.28
N MET A 85 -5.68 -4.59 -0.83
CA MET A 85 -5.55 -3.15 -1.09
C MET A 85 -6.33 -2.32 -0.06
N ARG A 86 -7.60 -2.69 0.21
CA ARG A 86 -8.42 -2.04 1.24
C ARG A 86 -7.80 -2.16 2.63
N TRP A 87 -7.28 -3.34 2.95
CA TRP A 87 -6.57 -3.58 4.21
C TRP A 87 -5.35 -2.69 4.37
N ALA A 88 -4.51 -2.57 3.33
CA ALA A 88 -3.34 -1.71 3.36
C ALA A 88 -3.73 -0.24 3.61
N ASP A 89 -4.73 0.28 2.90
CA ASP A 89 -5.21 1.64 3.13
C ASP A 89 -5.76 1.84 4.55
N ARG A 90 -6.51 0.86 5.08
CA ARG A 90 -7.03 0.90 6.46
C ARG A 90 -5.91 0.99 7.50
N VAL A 91 -4.89 0.15 7.35
CA VAL A 91 -3.73 0.14 8.25
C VAL A 91 -3.02 1.49 8.21
N MET A 92 -2.71 1.99 7.01
CA MET A 92 -1.99 3.26 6.87
C MET A 92 -2.81 4.45 7.36
N ALA A 93 -4.13 4.44 7.13
CA ALA A 93 -5.05 5.45 7.61
C ALA A 93 -5.02 5.56 9.14
N LEU A 94 -5.11 4.42 9.84
CA LEU A 94 -5.07 4.37 11.31
C LEU A 94 -3.70 4.70 11.88
N GLN A 95 -2.61 4.24 11.25
CA GLN A 95 -1.26 4.59 11.67
C GLN A 95 -1.04 6.11 11.68
N SER A 96 -1.68 6.80 10.76
CA SER A 96 -1.41 8.21 10.44
C SER A 96 -2.51 9.17 10.86
N ASP A 97 -3.56 8.67 11.50
CA ASP A 97 -4.75 9.45 11.92
C ASP A 97 -5.38 10.24 10.77
N THR A 98 -5.41 9.62 9.58
CA THR A 98 -6.02 10.18 8.37
C THR A 98 -7.25 9.38 7.95
N PRO A 99 -8.18 9.97 7.19
CA PRO A 99 -9.24 9.21 6.55
C PRO A 99 -8.69 8.10 5.63
N ARG A 100 -9.52 7.09 5.42
CA ARG A 100 -9.30 6.08 4.39
C ARG A 100 -9.58 6.68 3.01
N PHE A 101 -8.84 6.20 2.02
CA PHE A 101 -9.13 6.48 0.61
C PHE A 101 -10.00 5.38 0.00
N LEU A 102 -9.89 4.14 0.48
CA LEU A 102 -10.64 3.01 -0.02
C LEU A 102 -11.74 2.62 0.96
N GLU A 103 -12.96 2.53 0.44
CA GLU A 103 -14.16 2.17 1.20
C GLU A 103 -14.05 0.78 1.84
N ASP A 104 -14.63 0.64 3.04
CA ASP A 104 -14.78 -0.67 3.68
C ASP A 104 -15.94 -1.43 3.05
N THR A 105 -15.76 -2.73 2.90
CA THR A 105 -16.83 -3.66 2.54
C THR A 105 -16.86 -4.82 3.53
N ASP A 106 -17.97 -5.54 3.61
CA ASP A 106 -18.16 -6.69 4.51
C ASP A 106 -17.12 -7.82 4.32
N GLN A 107 -16.38 -7.79 3.22
CA GLN A 107 -15.34 -8.76 2.90
C GLN A 107 -13.96 -8.36 3.43
N SER A 108 -13.80 -7.20 4.06
CA SER A 108 -12.50 -6.71 4.53
C SER A 108 -11.97 -7.54 5.70
N PHE A 109 -10.64 -7.63 5.83
CA PHE A 109 -10.02 -8.29 6.99
C PHE A 109 -10.39 -7.56 8.28
N SER A 110 -10.57 -8.32 9.36
CA SER A 110 -10.90 -7.72 10.65
C SER A 110 -9.71 -6.90 11.19
N MET A 111 -10.00 -5.97 12.09
CA MET A 111 -8.94 -5.17 12.71
C MET A 111 -8.00 -6.03 13.56
N VAL A 112 -8.54 -7.06 14.24
CA VAL A 112 -7.73 -7.99 15.03
C VAL A 112 -6.72 -8.71 14.15
N GLN A 113 -7.16 -9.27 13.01
CA GLN A 113 -6.28 -9.91 12.03
C GLN A 113 -5.21 -8.95 11.50
N SER A 114 -5.59 -7.69 11.29
CA SER A 114 -4.69 -6.65 10.79
C SER A 114 -3.57 -6.33 11.77
N VAL A 115 -3.91 -6.17 13.05
CA VAL A 115 -2.95 -5.91 14.13
C VAL A 115 -1.99 -7.07 14.32
N GLU A 116 -2.50 -8.31 14.35
CA GLU A 116 -1.67 -9.52 14.53
C GLU A 116 -0.62 -9.67 13.43
N VAL A 117 -0.98 -9.42 12.17
CA VAL A 117 -0.04 -9.44 11.05
C VAL A 117 1.03 -8.37 11.21
N LEU A 118 0.65 -7.14 11.59
CA LEU A 118 1.58 -6.04 11.76
C LEU A 118 2.53 -6.25 12.94
N GLU A 119 2.06 -6.78 14.07
CA GLU A 119 2.94 -7.09 15.19
C GLU A 119 4.02 -8.11 14.83
N LYS A 120 3.75 -8.98 13.85
CA LYS A 120 4.73 -9.94 13.33
C LYS A 120 5.73 -9.27 12.38
N TRP A 121 5.31 -8.31 11.56
CA TRP A 121 6.15 -7.69 10.52
C TRP A 121 6.91 -6.46 11.03
N VAL A 122 6.21 -5.61 11.77
CA VAL A 122 6.66 -4.33 12.33
C VAL A 122 6.18 -4.23 13.79
N PRO A 123 6.85 -4.91 14.74
CA PRO A 123 6.33 -5.09 16.10
C PRO A 123 5.95 -3.78 16.81
N ARG A 124 6.77 -2.73 16.67
CA ARG A 124 6.52 -1.44 17.32
C ARG A 124 5.27 -0.75 16.75
N GLU A 125 5.16 -0.69 15.43
CA GLU A 125 4.01 -0.16 14.71
C GLU A 125 2.74 -0.97 14.99
N GLY A 126 2.85 -2.30 15.07
CA GLY A 126 1.74 -3.20 15.40
C GLY A 126 1.17 -2.95 16.80
N VAL A 127 2.04 -2.85 17.82
CA VAL A 127 1.63 -2.51 19.18
C VAL A 127 1.01 -1.11 19.24
N SER A 128 1.61 -0.13 18.53
CA SER A 128 1.04 1.22 18.45
C SER A 128 -0.35 1.20 17.82
N LEU A 129 -0.56 0.44 16.76
CA LEU A 129 -1.87 0.30 16.12
C LEU A 129 -2.88 -0.39 17.05
N ARG A 130 -2.47 -1.43 17.78
CA ARG A 130 -3.33 -2.10 18.79
C ARG A 130 -3.88 -1.10 19.81
N ASN A 131 -3.02 -0.19 20.28
CA ASN A 131 -3.43 0.82 21.25
C ASN A 131 -4.46 1.78 20.66
N LYS A 132 -4.25 2.24 19.41
CA LYS A 132 -5.20 3.10 18.69
C LYS A 132 -6.57 2.45 18.44
N VAL A 133 -6.61 1.14 18.22
CA VAL A 133 -7.86 0.40 17.97
C VAL A 133 -8.71 0.22 19.23
N ARG A 134 -8.09 0.27 20.41
CA ARG A 134 -8.75 0.04 21.70
C ARG A 134 -9.36 1.30 22.33
N THR A 135 -8.88 2.47 21.93
CA THR A 135 -9.42 3.79 22.26
C THR A 135 -10.58 4.15 21.34
#